data_AF-A0A318ZRV6-F1
#
_entry.id   AF-A0A318ZRV6-F1
#
_cell.length_a   1.000
_cell.length_b   1.000
_cell.length_c   1.000
_cell.angle_alpha   90.00
_cell.angle_beta   90.00
_cell.angle_gamma   90.00
#
_symmetry.space_group_name_H-M   'P 1'
#
loop_
_entity.id
_entity.type
_entity.pdbx_description
1 polymer ?
#
loop_
_entity_poly.entity_id
_entity_poly.type
_entity_poly.pdbx_seq_one_letter_code
_entity_poly.pdbx_strand_id
1 'polypeptide(L)'
;MRHVSALFLASLAAIASASTTCSADSKCPESAPCCYSGVCGVGSSCLGSCDPLMSYSLDSCTPEAICKNQTYSFSNLDDSVAWDQYLGNASQYEWSWSGYPKVENSSLMLTMPNQTTGSLMTLNHYIWYGKVSAKIKSSRGGGVITGFILMSDVKDEIDFEFVGYNLSSVQTDFYFQGVENYTNEVNAAVSTGNTYDTWHTYTIDWSPERLEWLVDGTVMRTLTKNSTYNATSGIYMYPQTPSRLQMSLWPSGLSTESTGTIEWGGGLVNWTSADMEKYGYYYALFKDITVECYNPPEGTTIKGDVSYVYTSDTGLSDQILVSGNSTVLYNLEDTGLNMTAGKQETASSSSSGSSESSGSSTSTSFSAGTTTSGAASSSYSDRVMQGSVLAAVGAAFFFSLF
;
A
#
# COMPACT_ATOMS: atom_id res chain seq x y z
N MET A 1 -62.15 -12.04 27.60
CA MET A 1 -61.25 -12.17 26.43
C MET A 1 -60.10 -11.19 26.58
N ARG A 2 -58.94 -11.66 27.02
CA ARG A 2 -57.69 -10.89 27.02
C ARG A 2 -56.63 -11.82 26.43
N HIS A 3 -56.26 -11.57 25.18
CA HIS A 3 -55.18 -12.28 24.49
C HIS A 3 -53.85 -11.79 25.07
N VAL A 4 -53.05 -12.72 25.61
CA VAL A 4 -51.65 -12.49 25.94
C VAL A 4 -50.85 -12.95 24.73
N SER A 5 -50.37 -12.01 23.92
CA SER A 5 -49.42 -12.28 22.84
C SER A 5 -48.04 -12.50 23.44
N ALA A 6 -47.51 -13.73 23.33
CA ALA A 6 -46.11 -14.02 23.60
C ALA A 6 -45.26 -13.51 22.42
N LEU A 7 -44.54 -12.41 22.63
CA LEU A 7 -43.45 -12.02 21.73
C LEU A 7 -42.26 -12.97 21.97
N PHE A 8 -41.97 -13.83 20.99
CA PHE A 8 -40.68 -14.49 20.87
C PHE A 8 -39.65 -13.43 20.43
N LEU A 9 -38.77 -13.00 21.34
CA LEU A 9 -37.53 -12.34 20.97
C LEU A 9 -36.58 -13.40 20.43
N ALA A 10 -36.39 -13.45 19.11
CA ALA A 10 -35.24 -14.12 18.51
C ALA A 10 -34.01 -13.22 18.73
N SER A 11 -33.15 -13.58 19.68
CA SER A 11 -31.83 -12.98 19.83
C SER A 11 -30.94 -13.43 18.67
N LEU A 12 -30.69 -12.56 17.70
CA LEU A 12 -29.56 -12.73 16.78
C LEU A 12 -28.27 -12.56 17.61
N ALA A 13 -27.63 -13.66 17.97
CA ALA A 13 -26.24 -13.63 18.37
C ALA A 13 -25.43 -13.34 17.09
N ALA A 14 -24.81 -12.16 17.01
CA ALA A 14 -23.78 -11.90 16.02
C ALA A 14 -22.60 -12.82 16.38
N ILE A 15 -22.43 -13.90 15.63
CA ILE A 15 -21.22 -14.71 15.70
C ILE A 15 -20.12 -13.86 15.06
N ALA A 16 -19.25 -13.30 15.89
CA ALA A 16 -17.98 -12.77 15.42
C ALA A 16 -17.16 -13.96 14.92
N SER A 17 -17.14 -14.18 13.60
CA SER A 17 -16.23 -15.15 12.99
C SER A 17 -14.81 -14.66 13.27
N ALA A 18 -14.05 -15.44 14.05
CA ALA A 18 -12.63 -15.17 14.24
C ALA A 18 -11.94 -15.22 12.87
N SER A 19 -11.19 -14.17 12.53
CA SER A 19 -10.40 -14.10 11.31
C SER A 19 -9.31 -15.18 11.34
N THR A 20 -9.18 -15.96 10.27
CA THR A 20 -8.09 -16.94 10.14
C THR A 20 -6.76 -16.20 10.04
N THR A 21 -5.77 -16.64 10.80
CA THR A 21 -4.42 -16.03 10.83
C THR A 21 -3.44 -16.83 9.98
N CYS A 22 -2.36 -16.17 9.55
CA CYS A 22 -1.25 -16.78 8.83
C CYS A 22 0.11 -16.44 9.42
N SER A 23 1.07 -17.35 9.24
CA SER A 23 2.47 -17.22 9.65
C SER A 23 3.34 -18.21 8.87
N ALA A 24 4.65 -18.20 9.12
CA ALA A 24 5.61 -19.16 8.56
C ALA A 24 5.22 -20.62 8.82
N ASP A 25 4.61 -20.87 9.99
CA ASP A 25 4.21 -22.22 10.41
C ASP A 25 2.76 -22.57 10.07
N SER A 26 1.96 -21.59 9.65
CA SER A 26 0.52 -21.74 9.41
C SER A 26 0.09 -20.92 8.22
N LYS A 27 0.04 -21.55 7.05
CA LYS A 27 -0.42 -20.90 5.81
C LYS A 27 -1.93 -20.72 5.79
N CYS A 28 -2.38 -19.75 4.98
CA CYS A 28 -3.80 -19.54 4.74
C CYS A 28 -4.49 -20.74 4.07
N PRO A 29 -5.81 -20.93 4.30
CA PRO A 29 -6.60 -21.93 3.58
C PRO A 29 -6.97 -21.44 2.19
N GLU A 30 -7.22 -22.37 1.25
CA GLU A 30 -7.61 -22.05 -0.14
C GLU A 30 -8.84 -21.12 -0.25
N SER A 31 -9.78 -21.19 0.70
CA SER A 31 -10.98 -20.35 0.71
C SER A 31 -10.73 -18.87 1.04
N ALA A 32 -9.56 -18.55 1.60
CA ALA A 32 -9.11 -17.20 1.92
C ALA A 32 -7.57 -17.17 1.79
N PRO A 33 -7.05 -17.31 0.56
CA PRO A 33 -5.69 -17.83 0.34
C PRO A 33 -4.59 -16.80 0.58
N CYS A 34 -4.94 -15.52 0.70
CA CYS A 34 -4.00 -14.41 0.72
C CYS A 34 -3.67 -14.00 2.14
N CYS A 35 -2.39 -14.05 2.52
CA CYS A 35 -1.91 -13.61 3.81
C CYS A 35 -1.55 -12.13 3.79
N TYR A 36 -2.30 -11.31 4.53
CA TYR A 36 -2.07 -9.88 4.64
C TYR A 36 -1.95 -9.50 6.12
N SER A 37 -0.78 -8.99 6.52
CA SER A 37 -0.47 -8.62 7.91
C SER A 37 -0.87 -9.71 8.94
N GLY A 38 -0.56 -10.97 8.63
CA GLY A 38 -0.85 -12.12 9.50
C GLY A 38 -2.32 -12.56 9.51
N VAL A 39 -3.17 -12.03 8.61
CA VAL A 39 -4.58 -12.39 8.49
C VAL A 39 -4.90 -12.88 7.07
N CYS A 40 -5.64 -13.97 6.97
CA CYS A 40 -6.06 -14.56 5.71
C CYS A 40 -7.30 -13.88 5.13
N GLY A 41 -7.30 -13.64 3.82
CA GLY A 41 -8.38 -12.94 3.13
C GLY A 41 -8.47 -13.21 1.63
N VAL A 42 -9.32 -12.41 0.97
CA VAL A 42 -9.56 -12.36 -0.48
C VAL A 42 -9.56 -10.90 -0.95
N GLY A 43 -9.64 -10.65 -2.25
CA GLY A 43 -9.78 -9.29 -2.79
C GLY A 43 -8.57 -8.41 -2.48
N SER A 44 -8.80 -7.30 -1.77
CA SER A 44 -7.72 -6.36 -1.39
C SER A 44 -6.59 -7.01 -0.58
N SER A 45 -6.86 -8.08 0.17
CA SER A 45 -5.81 -8.84 0.89
C SER A 45 -4.87 -9.60 -0.04
N CYS A 46 -5.26 -9.82 -1.30
CA CYS A 46 -4.45 -10.48 -2.32
C CYS A 46 -3.64 -9.50 -3.17
N LEU A 47 -3.92 -8.21 -3.05
CA LEU A 47 -3.18 -7.15 -3.71
C LEU A 47 -1.97 -6.77 -2.84
N GLY A 48 -1.26 -5.71 -3.22
CA GLY A 48 0.05 -5.45 -2.67
C GLY A 48 0.13 -5.41 -1.14
N SER A 49 1.26 -5.88 -0.62
CA SER A 49 1.52 -6.30 0.76
C SER A 49 0.87 -7.65 1.18
N CYS A 50 0.40 -8.43 0.21
CA CYS A 50 0.07 -9.85 0.38
C CYS A 50 1.37 -10.65 0.42
N ASP A 51 1.64 -11.37 1.51
CA ASP A 51 2.86 -12.17 1.65
C ASP A 51 2.68 -13.53 0.94
N PRO A 52 3.36 -13.80 -0.19
CA PRO A 52 3.22 -15.05 -0.92
C PRO A 52 3.82 -16.26 -0.17
N LEU A 53 4.77 -16.03 0.74
CA LEU A 53 5.43 -17.10 1.50
C LEU A 53 4.49 -17.65 2.58
N MET A 54 3.66 -16.78 3.17
CA MET A 54 2.69 -17.11 4.22
C MET A 54 1.27 -17.39 3.69
N SER A 55 1.04 -17.13 2.40
CA SER A 55 -0.21 -17.44 1.71
C SER A 55 -0.37 -18.94 1.43
N TYR A 56 -1.57 -19.36 1.01
CA TYR A 56 -1.89 -20.75 0.66
C TYR A 56 -0.89 -21.34 -0.35
N SER A 57 -0.56 -20.54 -1.36
CA SER A 57 0.42 -20.83 -2.41
C SER A 57 1.02 -19.52 -2.96
N LEU A 58 2.13 -19.59 -3.70
CA LEU A 58 2.80 -18.40 -4.23
C LEU A 58 1.92 -17.56 -5.17
N ASP A 59 1.00 -18.21 -5.89
CA ASP A 59 0.04 -17.60 -6.80
C ASP A 59 -1.25 -17.13 -6.10
N SER A 60 -1.32 -17.20 -4.77
CA SER A 60 -2.45 -16.66 -4.02
C SER A 60 -2.51 -15.14 -4.10
N CYS A 61 -1.35 -14.48 -4.00
CA CYS A 61 -1.21 -13.05 -4.19
C CYS A 61 -1.25 -12.71 -5.68
N THR A 62 -1.75 -11.51 -6.02
CA THR A 62 -1.70 -11.03 -7.41
C THR A 62 -0.27 -10.67 -7.79
N PRO A 63 0.13 -10.87 -9.07
CA PRO A 63 1.40 -10.36 -9.59
C PRO A 63 1.60 -8.87 -9.32
N GLU A 64 2.84 -8.47 -9.07
CA GLU A 64 3.23 -7.13 -8.65
C GLU A 64 3.40 -6.21 -9.87
N ALA A 65 2.72 -5.07 -9.95
CA ALA A 65 2.83 -4.18 -11.12
C ALA A 65 4.25 -3.60 -11.27
N ILE A 66 4.85 -3.75 -12.45
CA ILE A 66 6.23 -3.32 -12.72
C ILE A 66 6.45 -1.81 -12.49
N CYS A 67 7.66 -1.45 -12.08
CA CYS A 67 8.11 -0.07 -11.89
C CYS A 67 7.92 0.82 -13.14
N LYS A 68 7.69 2.13 -12.92
CA LYS A 68 7.71 3.16 -13.97
C LYS A 68 8.57 4.36 -13.57
N ASN A 69 9.40 4.84 -14.50
CA ASN A 69 10.10 6.11 -14.33
C ASN A 69 9.06 7.24 -14.34
N GLN A 70 8.93 7.94 -13.21
CA GLN A 70 7.91 8.97 -13.07
C GLN A 70 8.29 10.00 -12.01
N THR A 71 7.83 11.24 -12.22
CA THR A 71 7.78 12.26 -11.18
C THR A 71 6.34 12.57 -10.84
N TYR A 72 5.97 12.35 -9.59
CA TYR A 72 4.65 12.59 -9.05
C TYR A 72 4.58 13.92 -8.32
N SER A 73 3.51 14.65 -8.58
CA SER A 73 3.13 15.86 -7.86
C SER A 73 1.65 15.79 -7.55
N PHE A 74 1.25 16.21 -6.36
CA PHE A 74 -0.13 16.07 -5.89
C PHE A 74 -0.88 17.38 -6.09
N SER A 75 -1.57 17.52 -7.21
CA SER A 75 -2.51 18.65 -7.42
C SER A 75 -3.93 18.32 -6.94
N ASN A 76 -4.26 17.03 -6.93
CA ASN A 76 -5.47 16.43 -6.37
C ASN A 76 -5.17 14.96 -6.01
N LEU A 77 -6.20 14.15 -5.75
CA LEU A 77 -6.11 12.73 -5.41
C LEU A 77 -6.79 11.83 -6.47
N ASP A 78 -7.01 12.34 -7.68
CA ASP A 78 -7.84 11.68 -8.71
C ASP A 78 -7.21 10.37 -9.23
N ASP A 79 -5.88 10.25 -9.17
CA ASP A 79 -5.09 9.07 -9.51
C ASP A 79 -4.86 8.14 -8.31
N SER A 80 -5.60 8.35 -7.22
CA SER A 80 -5.50 7.57 -6.00
C SER A 80 -6.84 6.94 -5.62
N VAL A 81 -6.79 5.84 -4.89
CA VAL A 81 -7.99 5.10 -4.46
C VAL A 81 -7.83 4.58 -3.04
N ALA A 82 -8.93 4.45 -2.30
CA ALA A 82 -8.89 3.78 -1.01
C ALA A 82 -8.43 2.32 -1.21
N TRP A 83 -7.58 1.82 -0.31
CA TRP A 83 -6.97 0.48 -0.45
C TRP A 83 -8.02 -0.65 -0.56
N ASP A 84 -9.16 -0.50 0.13
CA ASP A 84 -10.28 -1.44 0.14
C ASP A 84 -11.18 -1.35 -1.12
N GLN A 85 -10.84 -0.46 -2.04
CA GLN A 85 -11.50 -0.29 -3.33
C GLN A 85 -10.55 -0.53 -4.51
N TYR A 86 -9.25 -0.70 -4.24
CA TYR A 86 -8.27 -0.98 -5.26
C TYR A 86 -8.42 -2.41 -5.79
N LEU A 87 -8.34 -2.58 -7.12
CA LEU A 87 -8.44 -3.87 -7.82
C LEU A 87 -7.13 -4.28 -8.50
N GLY A 88 -6.00 -3.63 -8.20
CA GLY A 88 -4.71 -3.97 -8.81
C GLY A 88 -4.40 -3.28 -10.15
N ASN A 89 -5.25 -2.35 -10.61
CA ASN A 89 -5.02 -1.58 -11.83
C ASN A 89 -4.15 -0.33 -11.57
N ALA A 90 -2.82 -0.53 -11.51
CA ALA A 90 -1.84 0.53 -11.28
C ALA A 90 -1.80 1.60 -12.40
N SER A 91 -2.32 1.30 -13.59
CA SER A 91 -2.41 2.28 -14.69
C SER A 91 -3.62 3.22 -14.57
N GLN A 92 -4.62 2.85 -13.76
CA GLN A 92 -5.76 3.71 -13.44
C GLN A 92 -5.52 4.50 -12.15
N TYR A 93 -4.97 3.83 -11.14
CA TYR A 93 -4.64 4.45 -9.87
C TYR A 93 -3.16 4.20 -9.58
N GLU A 94 -2.36 5.26 -9.66
CA GLU A 94 -0.93 5.21 -9.32
C GLU A 94 -0.75 4.96 -7.83
N TRP A 95 -1.69 5.43 -7.00
CA TRP A 95 -1.61 5.36 -5.54
C TRP A 95 -2.81 4.66 -4.90
N SER A 96 -2.58 4.00 -3.78
CA SER A 96 -3.62 3.57 -2.85
C SER A 96 -3.40 4.19 -1.47
N TRP A 97 -4.46 4.42 -0.72
CA TRP A 97 -4.37 5.06 0.59
C TRP A 97 -5.30 4.48 1.66
N SER A 98 -4.94 4.75 2.91
CA SER A 98 -5.79 4.60 4.09
C SER A 98 -5.66 5.85 4.97
N GLY A 99 -6.66 6.09 5.82
CA GLY A 99 -6.68 7.24 6.71
C GLY A 99 -7.14 8.53 6.02
N TYR A 100 -6.35 9.59 6.17
CA TYR A 100 -6.77 10.98 5.94
C TYR A 100 -5.79 11.77 5.07
N PRO A 101 -5.51 11.33 3.82
CA PRO A 101 -4.71 12.11 2.89
C PRO A 101 -5.46 13.38 2.45
N LYS A 102 -4.71 14.45 2.26
CA LYS A 102 -5.19 15.74 1.74
C LYS A 102 -4.17 16.28 0.74
N VAL A 103 -4.58 17.26 -0.04
CA VAL A 103 -3.68 18.04 -0.88
C VAL A 103 -3.65 19.47 -0.40
N GLU A 104 -2.44 20.00 -0.19
CA GLU A 104 -2.23 21.40 0.16
C GLU A 104 -1.04 21.95 -0.63
N ASN A 105 -1.20 23.09 -1.30
CA ASN A 105 -0.13 23.77 -2.03
C ASN A 105 0.67 22.88 -3.01
N SER A 106 -0.03 22.00 -3.73
CA SER A 106 0.56 20.98 -4.62
C SER A 106 1.45 19.96 -3.91
N SER A 107 1.18 19.69 -2.63
CA SER A 107 1.82 18.66 -1.82
C SER A 107 0.78 17.69 -1.27
N LEU A 108 1.16 16.42 -1.15
CA LEU A 108 0.42 15.47 -0.35
C LEU A 108 0.62 15.83 1.11
N MET A 109 -0.48 16.01 1.83
CA MET A 109 -0.51 16.14 3.28
C MET A 109 -1.12 14.88 3.87
N LEU A 110 -0.34 14.11 4.59
CA LEU A 110 -0.85 13.03 5.42
C LEU A 110 -1.20 13.59 6.78
N THR A 111 -2.41 13.31 7.27
CA THR A 111 -2.89 13.84 8.55
C THR A 111 -3.18 12.73 9.55
N MET A 112 -3.01 13.05 10.82
CA MET A 112 -3.33 12.19 11.95
C MET A 112 -4.21 12.98 12.93
N PRO A 113 -5.54 12.95 12.71
CA PRO A 113 -6.50 13.52 13.66
C PRO A 113 -6.43 12.85 15.03
N ASN A 114 -7.02 13.51 16.02
CA ASN A 114 -7.03 13.07 17.41
C ASN A 114 -7.44 11.59 17.56
N GLN A 115 -6.60 10.78 18.21
CA GLN A 115 -6.83 9.35 18.50
C GLN A 115 -7.10 8.48 17.27
N THR A 116 -6.53 8.83 16.12
CA THR A 116 -6.54 7.98 14.91
C THR A 116 -5.23 7.22 14.77
N THR A 117 -5.22 6.20 13.92
CA THR A 117 -4.02 5.44 13.53
C THR A 117 -3.19 6.18 12.47
N GLY A 118 -3.58 7.38 12.05
CA GLY A 118 -2.86 8.17 11.06
C GLY A 118 -3.25 7.89 9.61
N SER A 119 -2.30 8.02 8.69
CA SER A 119 -2.51 7.90 7.24
C SER A 119 -1.36 7.16 6.56
N LEU A 120 -1.68 6.45 5.49
CA LEU A 120 -0.72 5.79 4.61
C LEU A 120 -1.08 6.09 3.15
N MET A 121 -0.06 6.42 2.35
CA MET A 121 -0.14 6.53 0.90
C MET A 121 0.91 5.60 0.30
N THR A 122 0.50 4.72 -0.60
CA THR A 122 1.37 3.68 -1.17
C THR A 122 1.33 3.70 -2.68
N LEU A 123 2.51 3.69 -3.32
CA LEU A 123 2.64 3.56 -4.76
C LEU A 123 2.22 2.15 -5.19
N ASN A 124 1.38 2.04 -6.22
CA ASN A 124 0.87 0.76 -6.70
C ASN A 124 1.84 0.04 -7.67
N HIS A 125 2.84 0.76 -8.18
CA HIS A 125 3.97 0.21 -8.91
C HIS A 125 5.08 -0.21 -7.95
N TYR A 126 5.61 -1.41 -8.16
CA TYR A 126 6.71 -1.99 -7.39
C TYR A 126 8.05 -1.60 -7.99
N ILE A 127 9.00 -1.28 -7.12
CA ILE A 127 10.35 -0.86 -7.46
C ILE A 127 11.25 -2.03 -7.07
N TRP A 128 11.83 -2.74 -8.03
CA TRP A 128 12.76 -3.83 -7.71
C TRP A 128 14.16 -3.33 -7.38
N TYR A 129 14.62 -2.34 -8.15
CA TYR A 129 15.79 -1.55 -7.85
C TYR A 129 15.56 -0.19 -8.50
N GLY A 130 16.20 0.84 -7.97
CA GLY A 130 16.00 2.18 -8.47
C GLY A 130 16.42 3.26 -7.52
N LYS A 131 16.11 4.49 -7.91
CA LYS A 131 16.34 5.68 -7.12
C LYS A 131 15.02 6.37 -6.86
N VAL A 132 14.69 6.54 -5.58
CA VAL A 132 13.43 7.10 -5.12
C VAL A 132 13.74 8.34 -4.30
N SER A 133 13.22 9.49 -4.71
CA SER A 133 13.46 10.77 -4.05
C SER A 133 12.17 11.49 -3.75
N ALA A 134 12.09 12.21 -2.63
CA ALA A 134 10.98 13.11 -2.33
C ALA A 134 11.46 14.31 -1.53
N LYS A 135 10.79 15.46 -1.71
CA LYS A 135 10.88 16.55 -0.73
C LYS A 135 9.90 16.28 0.38
N ILE A 136 10.38 16.29 1.62
CA ILE A 136 9.59 15.94 2.80
C ILE A 136 9.72 17.04 3.86
N LYS A 137 8.60 17.33 4.52
CA LYS A 137 8.55 17.93 5.85
C LYS A 137 7.86 16.94 6.77
N SER A 138 8.60 16.43 7.73
CA SER A 138 8.09 15.49 8.74
C SER A 138 7.10 16.18 9.70
N SER A 139 6.43 15.38 10.52
CA SER A 139 5.69 15.87 11.68
C SER A 139 6.59 16.12 12.90
N ARG A 140 6.00 16.47 14.05
CA ARG A 140 6.73 16.75 15.29
C ARG A 140 5.97 16.30 16.54
N GLY A 141 6.71 16.18 17.64
CA GLY A 141 6.22 15.72 18.94
C GLY A 141 6.57 14.26 19.22
N GLY A 142 6.69 13.92 20.51
CA GLY A 142 6.89 12.53 20.93
C GLY A 142 5.71 11.65 20.51
N GLY A 143 6.02 10.43 20.10
CA GLY A 143 5.07 9.42 19.65
C GLY A 143 4.53 9.63 18.25
N VAL A 144 4.96 10.65 17.50
CA VAL A 144 4.48 10.96 16.15
C VAL A 144 5.58 10.67 15.14
N ILE A 145 5.35 9.71 14.25
CA ILE A 145 6.33 9.23 13.28
C ILE A 145 5.89 9.57 11.87
N THR A 146 6.79 10.13 11.07
CA THR A 146 6.63 10.19 9.61
C THR A 146 7.49 9.12 8.97
N GLY A 147 6.97 8.37 8.01
CA GLY A 147 7.70 7.33 7.29
C GLY A 147 7.84 7.63 5.80
N PHE A 148 8.98 7.26 5.23
CA PHE A 148 9.24 7.19 3.79
C PHE A 148 10.03 5.91 3.51
N ILE A 149 9.30 4.86 3.14
CA ILE A 149 9.73 3.47 3.25
C ILE A 149 9.58 2.76 1.90
N LEU A 150 10.52 1.90 1.53
CA LEU A 150 10.31 0.87 0.50
C LEU A 150 10.04 -0.46 1.20
N MET A 151 8.86 -1.05 0.99
CA MET A 151 8.45 -2.31 1.63
C MET A 151 8.01 -3.33 0.58
N SER A 152 8.59 -4.54 0.58
CA SER A 152 8.18 -5.65 -0.27
C SER A 152 7.09 -6.50 0.37
N ASP A 153 6.46 -7.34 -0.46
CA ASP A 153 5.42 -8.27 -0.02
C ASP A 153 5.96 -9.34 0.94
N VAL A 154 7.25 -9.67 0.83
CA VAL A 154 7.97 -10.57 1.74
C VAL A 154 8.73 -9.84 2.85
N LYS A 155 8.49 -8.54 3.05
CA LYS A 155 9.04 -7.72 4.14
C LYS A 155 10.55 -7.42 4.05
N ASP A 156 11.09 -7.30 2.83
CA ASP A 156 12.30 -6.49 2.66
C ASP A 156 11.92 -5.01 2.83
N GLU A 157 12.69 -4.30 3.65
CA GLU A 157 12.37 -2.94 4.07
C GLU A 157 13.59 -2.01 3.99
N ILE A 158 13.36 -0.76 3.58
CA ILE A 158 14.36 0.31 3.51
C ILE A 158 13.73 1.61 3.95
N ASP A 159 14.31 2.23 4.98
CA ASP A 159 13.59 3.27 5.74
C ASP A 159 14.27 4.63 5.72
N PHE A 160 13.42 5.65 5.65
CA PHE A 160 13.63 6.90 6.37
C PHE A 160 12.48 7.08 7.38
N GLU A 161 12.83 7.13 8.67
CA GLU A 161 11.87 7.38 9.75
C GLU A 161 12.19 8.67 10.49
N PHE A 162 11.16 9.48 10.71
CA PHE A 162 11.27 10.76 11.38
C PHE A 162 10.56 10.69 12.72
N VAL A 163 11.33 10.43 13.78
CA VAL A 163 10.82 10.53 15.15
C VAL A 163 10.55 11.98 15.50
N GLY A 164 9.29 12.33 15.74
CA GLY A 164 8.86 13.72 15.85
C GLY A 164 9.48 14.50 17.02
N TYR A 165 10.08 13.84 18.00
CA TYR A 165 10.80 14.51 19.08
C TYR A 165 12.19 15.02 18.66
N ASN A 166 12.79 14.46 17.60
CA ASN A 166 14.09 14.84 17.09
C ASN A 166 13.97 15.43 15.67
N LEU A 167 13.98 16.75 15.59
CA LEU A 167 13.84 17.46 14.32
C LEU A 167 15.18 17.76 13.63
N SER A 168 16.30 17.28 14.18
CA SER A 168 17.65 17.56 13.69
C SER A 168 18.24 16.44 12.83
N SER A 169 17.61 15.27 12.82
CA SER A 169 18.01 14.12 12.01
C SER A 169 16.79 13.30 11.59
N VAL A 170 17.03 12.43 10.62
CA VAL A 170 16.15 11.33 10.23
C VAL A 170 16.85 10.02 10.54
N GLN A 171 16.13 8.96 10.90
CA GLN A 171 16.69 7.63 11.05
C GLN A 171 16.65 6.90 9.72
N THR A 172 17.69 6.10 9.47
CA THR A 172 17.77 5.18 8.34
C THR A 172 17.82 3.77 8.89
N ASP A 173 17.06 2.86 8.29
CA ASP A 173 17.08 1.45 8.67
C ASP A 173 16.82 0.54 7.46
N PHE A 174 17.01 -0.76 7.67
CA PHE A 174 16.64 -1.79 6.72
C PHE A 174 16.37 -3.13 7.41
N TYR A 175 15.43 -3.88 6.85
CA TYR A 175 15.14 -5.26 7.25
C TYR A 175 15.16 -6.19 6.03
N PHE A 176 15.52 -7.44 6.29
CA PHE A 176 15.48 -8.51 5.29
C PHE A 176 14.41 -9.52 5.69
N GLN A 177 13.42 -9.70 4.83
CA GLN A 177 12.30 -10.60 5.04
C GLN A 177 11.64 -10.53 6.43
N GLY A 178 11.45 -9.32 6.96
CA GLY A 178 10.80 -9.08 8.25
C GLY A 178 11.61 -9.53 9.46
N VAL A 179 12.89 -9.86 9.28
CA VAL A 179 13.79 -10.19 10.39
C VAL A 179 14.27 -8.89 11.04
N GLU A 180 13.65 -8.57 12.17
CA GLU A 180 13.97 -7.39 12.96
C GLU A 180 15.42 -7.42 13.48
N ASN A 181 16.13 -6.31 13.25
CA ASN A 181 17.41 -6.01 13.88
C ASN A 181 17.50 -4.53 14.27
N TYR A 182 17.05 -4.23 15.48
CA TYR A 182 17.03 -2.87 16.06
C TYR A 182 18.42 -2.23 16.27
N THR A 183 19.51 -2.89 15.86
CA THR A 183 20.87 -2.31 15.89
C THR A 183 21.31 -1.73 14.55
N ASN A 184 20.50 -1.91 13.50
CA ASN A 184 20.78 -1.39 12.16
C ASN A 184 20.45 0.10 12.02
N GLU A 185 19.64 0.68 12.90
CA GLU A 185 19.24 2.08 12.87
C GLU A 185 20.44 3.03 12.93
N VAL A 186 20.48 4.01 12.02
CA VAL A 186 21.50 5.08 12.03
C VAL A 186 20.85 6.43 11.76
N ASN A 187 21.20 7.43 12.59
CA ASN A 187 20.77 8.81 12.42
C ASN A 187 21.56 9.52 11.29
N ALA A 188 20.83 10.16 10.38
CA ALA A 188 21.33 11.05 9.35
C ALA A 188 20.89 12.50 9.63
N ALA A 189 21.85 13.37 9.95
CA ALA A 189 21.58 14.77 10.28
C ALA A 189 21.14 15.59 9.06
N VAL A 190 20.22 16.53 9.26
CA VAL A 190 19.92 17.57 8.26
C VAL A 190 20.91 18.73 8.41
N SER A 191 21.35 19.30 7.28
CA SER A 191 22.42 20.31 7.27
C SER A 191 21.95 21.73 7.60
N THR A 192 20.67 22.04 7.36
CA THR A 192 20.10 23.38 7.53
C THR A 192 18.68 23.31 8.08
N GLY A 193 18.30 24.24 8.97
CA GLY A 193 16.95 24.25 9.53
C GLY A 193 16.61 22.99 10.33
N ASN A 194 15.40 22.46 10.15
CA ASN A 194 14.91 21.25 10.82
C ASN A 194 13.94 20.48 9.91
N THR A 195 13.68 19.21 10.21
CA THR A 195 12.86 18.30 9.38
C THR A 195 11.38 18.68 9.29
N TYR A 196 10.85 19.51 10.20
CA TYR A 196 9.43 19.91 10.25
C TYR A 196 9.17 21.22 9.47
N ASP A 197 10.02 22.22 9.66
CA ASP A 197 9.83 23.56 9.08
C ASP A 197 10.53 23.73 7.71
N THR A 198 11.55 22.94 7.42
CA THR A 198 12.36 23.03 6.20
C THR A 198 12.11 21.85 5.27
N TRP A 199 11.98 22.15 3.97
CA TRP A 199 11.94 21.09 2.96
C TRP A 199 13.35 20.54 2.75
N HIS A 200 13.51 19.24 2.96
CA HIS A 200 14.71 18.50 2.60
C HIS A 200 14.38 17.45 1.55
N THR A 201 15.36 17.13 0.70
CA THR A 201 15.22 16.03 -0.27
C THR A 201 15.82 14.77 0.32
N TYR A 202 15.00 13.73 0.47
CA TYR A 202 15.43 12.41 0.93
C TYR A 202 15.45 11.48 -0.27
N THR A 203 16.55 10.74 -0.43
CA THR A 203 16.73 9.83 -1.57
C THR A 203 17.21 8.48 -1.08
N ILE A 204 16.55 7.43 -1.57
CA ILE A 204 16.99 6.04 -1.50
C ILE A 204 17.54 5.69 -2.89
N ASP A 205 18.82 5.35 -3.01
CA ASP A 205 19.45 4.85 -4.25
C ASP A 205 19.84 3.40 -4.03
N TRP A 206 19.05 2.50 -4.59
CA TRP A 206 19.06 1.07 -4.29
C TRP A 206 19.37 0.25 -5.54
N SER A 207 20.44 -0.52 -5.46
CA SER A 207 20.92 -1.40 -6.52
C SER A 207 21.22 -2.79 -5.95
N PRO A 208 21.47 -3.81 -6.79
CA PRO A 208 21.76 -5.16 -6.31
C PRO A 208 22.96 -5.26 -5.35
N GLU A 209 23.94 -4.36 -5.47
CA GLU A 209 25.19 -4.44 -4.70
C GLU A 209 25.33 -3.35 -3.62
N ARG A 210 24.54 -2.28 -3.72
CA ARG A 210 24.67 -1.08 -2.89
C ARG A 210 23.33 -0.39 -2.68
N LEU A 211 23.10 0.03 -1.44
CA LEU A 211 22.00 0.88 -1.02
C LEU A 211 22.58 2.14 -0.37
N GLU A 212 22.13 3.31 -0.81
CA GLU A 212 22.50 4.60 -0.24
C GLU A 212 21.30 5.41 0.18
N TRP A 213 21.42 6.04 1.34
CA TRP A 213 20.51 7.06 1.84
C TRP A 213 21.18 8.41 1.68
N LEU A 214 20.49 9.33 1.01
CA LEU A 214 20.96 10.69 0.80
C LEU A 214 19.99 11.70 1.41
N VAL A 215 20.57 12.78 1.95
CA VAL A 215 19.84 13.96 2.42
C VAL A 215 20.41 15.18 1.69
N ASP A 216 19.55 15.91 0.98
CA ASP A 216 19.92 17.06 0.14
C ASP A 216 21.06 16.75 -0.84
N GLY A 217 21.06 15.54 -1.41
CA GLY A 217 22.08 15.06 -2.35
C GLY A 217 23.41 14.63 -1.71
N THR A 218 23.54 14.70 -0.38
CA THR A 218 24.71 14.19 0.35
C THR A 218 24.46 12.75 0.79
N VAL A 219 25.36 11.82 0.46
CA VAL A 219 25.30 10.44 0.95
C VAL A 219 25.55 10.41 2.45
N MET A 220 24.55 9.97 3.21
CA MET A 220 24.59 9.89 4.66
C MET A 220 24.95 8.49 5.15
N ARG A 221 24.55 7.47 4.39
CA ARG A 221 24.81 6.06 4.69
C ARG A 221 24.94 5.26 3.41
N THR A 222 25.86 4.29 3.41
CA THR A 222 26.00 3.28 2.37
C THR A 222 25.95 1.90 3.02
N LEU A 223 25.07 1.03 2.55
CA LEU A 223 25.03 -0.40 2.85
C LEU A 223 25.49 -1.16 1.61
N THR A 224 26.45 -2.07 1.77
CA THR A 224 26.84 -2.99 0.69
C THR A 224 26.16 -4.33 0.89
N LYS A 225 25.76 -5.01 -0.19
CA LYS A 225 25.22 -6.38 -0.08
C LYS A 225 26.19 -7.29 0.68
N ASN A 226 27.48 -7.22 0.38
CA ASN A 226 28.48 -8.06 1.02
C ASN A 226 28.58 -7.88 2.55
N SER A 227 28.30 -6.68 3.09
CA SER A 227 28.30 -6.46 4.54
C SER A 227 27.10 -7.08 5.27
N THR A 228 26.11 -7.59 4.53
CA THR A 228 24.92 -8.25 5.09
C THR A 228 25.02 -9.79 5.09
N TYR A 229 26.20 -10.34 4.75
CA TYR A 229 26.37 -11.79 4.68
C TYR A 229 26.21 -12.43 6.06
N ASN A 230 25.23 -13.32 6.17
CA ASN A 230 25.04 -14.13 7.35
C ASN A 230 25.69 -15.51 7.14
N ALA A 231 26.79 -15.76 7.86
CA ALA A 231 27.54 -17.01 7.73
C ALA A 231 26.78 -18.26 8.22
N THR A 232 25.73 -18.09 9.02
CA THR A 232 24.92 -19.21 9.53
C THR A 232 23.93 -19.68 8.47
N SER A 233 23.22 -18.75 7.82
CA SER A 233 22.26 -19.08 6.76
C SER A 233 22.93 -19.20 5.37
N GLY A 234 24.12 -18.62 5.19
CA GLY A 234 24.79 -18.54 3.90
C GLY A 234 24.15 -17.54 2.93
N ILE A 235 23.29 -16.66 3.43
CA ILE A 235 22.49 -15.71 2.65
C ILE A 235 22.95 -14.28 2.95
N TYR A 236 22.91 -13.42 1.93
CA TYR A 236 23.01 -11.98 2.11
C TYR A 236 21.66 -11.43 2.56
N MET A 237 21.57 -10.99 3.81
CA MET A 237 20.36 -10.39 4.39
C MET A 237 20.22 -8.92 3.93
N TYR A 238 20.19 -8.73 2.61
CA TYR A 238 20.10 -7.45 1.93
C TYR A 238 18.72 -7.32 1.29
N PRO A 239 18.04 -6.17 1.40
CA PRO A 239 16.78 -5.92 0.70
C PRO A 239 16.96 -6.14 -0.81
N GLN A 240 16.19 -7.06 -1.38
CA GLN A 240 16.46 -7.58 -2.73
C GLN A 240 15.22 -7.96 -3.54
N THR A 241 14.02 -7.69 -3.01
CA THR A 241 12.74 -8.05 -3.62
C THR A 241 11.90 -6.82 -3.94
N PRO A 242 11.07 -6.82 -5.00
CA PRO A 242 10.30 -5.65 -5.40
C PRO A 242 9.52 -5.02 -4.26
N SER A 243 9.69 -3.72 -4.08
CA SER A 243 9.14 -2.98 -2.96
C SER A 243 8.26 -1.83 -3.42
N ARG A 244 7.20 -1.56 -2.67
CA ARG A 244 6.34 -0.38 -2.88
C ARG A 244 6.84 0.78 -2.06
N LEU A 245 6.79 1.98 -2.63
CA LEU A 245 6.98 3.21 -1.86
C LEU A 245 5.78 3.45 -0.94
N GLN A 246 6.04 3.59 0.35
CA GLN A 246 5.08 3.90 1.40
C GLN A 246 5.45 5.24 2.06
N MET A 247 4.50 6.16 2.07
CA MET A 247 4.57 7.42 2.81
C MET A 247 3.54 7.38 3.93
N SER A 248 3.95 7.59 5.17
CA SER A 248 3.08 7.42 6.33
C SER A 248 3.21 8.54 7.35
N LEU A 249 2.16 8.70 8.15
CA LEU A 249 2.17 9.46 9.39
C LEU A 249 1.39 8.66 10.43
N TRP A 250 2.01 8.33 11.57
CA TRP A 250 1.43 7.38 12.50
C TRP A 250 1.84 7.59 13.96
N PRO A 251 1.05 7.06 14.92
CA PRO A 251 1.30 7.24 16.33
C PRO A 251 2.05 6.04 16.95
N SER A 252 3.38 6.09 17.05
CA SER A 252 4.13 5.09 17.83
C SER A 252 3.85 5.18 19.34
N GLY A 253 3.40 6.35 19.80
CA GLY A 253 3.08 6.63 21.19
C GLY A 253 1.63 6.37 21.58
N LEU A 254 0.98 5.30 21.11
CA LEU A 254 -0.30 4.85 21.67
C LEU A 254 -0.05 3.97 22.89
N SER A 255 -0.94 4.03 23.89
CA SER A 255 -0.83 3.22 25.11
C SER A 255 -0.98 1.71 24.87
N THR A 256 -1.41 1.32 23.68
CA THR A 256 -1.56 -0.08 23.23
C THR A 256 -0.32 -0.62 22.55
N GLU A 257 0.63 0.23 22.17
CA GLU A 257 1.87 -0.19 21.52
C GLU A 257 2.83 -0.85 22.51
N SER A 258 3.83 -1.52 21.95
CA SER A 258 4.92 -2.10 22.74
C SER A 258 5.69 -1.00 23.50
N THR A 259 6.23 -1.34 24.67
CA THR A 259 7.05 -0.39 25.44
C THR A 259 8.25 0.11 24.62
N GLY A 260 8.87 -0.76 23.82
CA GLY A 260 9.98 -0.39 22.95
C GLY A 260 9.58 0.65 21.90
N THR A 261 8.47 0.42 21.19
CA THR A 261 7.94 1.33 20.17
C THR A 261 7.59 2.70 20.77
N ILE A 262 6.96 2.73 21.96
CA ILE A 262 6.64 3.98 22.67
C ILE A 262 7.92 4.73 23.08
N GLU A 263 8.91 4.02 23.63
CA GLU A 263 10.16 4.63 24.08
C GLU A 263 10.99 5.18 22.91
N TRP A 264 11.11 4.40 21.84
CA TRP A 264 11.75 4.81 20.59
C TRP A 264 11.08 6.04 19.98
N GLY A 265 9.75 6.10 19.98
CA GLY A 265 8.99 7.26 19.52
C GLY A 265 9.15 8.52 20.38
N GLY A 266 9.81 8.45 21.53
CA GLY A 266 9.94 9.57 22.47
C GLY A 266 8.74 9.75 23.39
N GLY A 267 7.98 8.68 23.64
CA GLY A 267 6.86 8.64 24.57
C GLY A 267 5.48 8.74 23.89
N LEU A 268 4.45 8.95 24.72
CA LEU A 268 3.06 9.01 24.25
C LEU A 268 2.79 10.27 23.41
N VAL A 269 1.88 10.15 22.44
CA VAL A 269 1.40 11.29 21.64
C VAL A 269 0.69 12.30 22.54
N ASN A 270 1.07 13.58 22.43
CA ASN A 270 0.37 14.68 23.08
C ASN A 270 -0.83 15.15 22.25
N TRP A 271 -1.99 14.52 22.46
CA TRP A 271 -3.25 14.89 21.80
C TRP A 271 -3.83 16.26 22.22
N THR A 272 -3.10 17.04 23.02
CA THR A 272 -3.40 18.45 23.36
C THR A 272 -2.26 19.39 22.95
N SER A 273 -1.43 18.98 21.97
CA SER A 273 -0.35 19.80 21.46
C SER A 273 -0.85 21.05 20.70
N ALA A 274 0.03 22.02 20.49
CA ALA A 274 -0.29 23.23 19.74
C ALA A 274 -0.79 22.95 18.32
N ASP A 275 -0.28 21.90 17.65
CA ASP A 275 -0.75 21.53 16.31
C ASP A 275 -2.16 20.92 16.37
N MET A 276 -2.43 20.11 17.39
CA MET A 276 -3.77 19.55 17.61
C MET A 276 -4.79 20.66 17.95
N GLU A 277 -4.43 21.63 18.80
CA GLU A 277 -5.29 22.77 19.12
C GLU A 277 -5.54 23.69 17.91
N LYS A 278 -4.50 23.90 17.08
CA LYS A 278 -4.56 24.82 15.94
C LYS A 278 -5.24 24.21 14.72
N TYR A 279 -4.93 22.96 14.38
CA TYR A 279 -5.34 22.32 13.14
C TYR A 279 -6.33 21.16 13.35
N GLY A 280 -6.38 20.58 14.55
CA GLY A 280 -7.16 19.36 14.84
C GLY A 280 -6.48 18.06 14.41
N TYR A 281 -5.22 18.12 13.99
CA TYR A 281 -4.44 16.96 13.56
C TYR A 281 -2.93 17.26 13.58
N TYR A 282 -2.12 16.20 13.69
CA TYR A 282 -0.73 16.23 13.23
C TYR A 282 -0.68 16.06 11.71
N TYR A 283 0.39 16.52 11.06
CA TYR A 283 0.57 16.34 9.62
C TYR A 283 2.03 16.17 9.22
N ALA A 284 2.23 15.57 8.05
CA ALA A 284 3.49 15.53 7.31
C ALA A 284 3.21 15.89 5.84
N LEU A 285 4.19 16.49 5.16
CA LEU A 285 4.06 16.94 3.77
C LEU A 285 5.08 16.27 2.86
N PHE A 286 4.62 15.84 1.69
CA PHE A 286 5.42 15.20 0.65
C PHE A 286 5.16 15.86 -0.70
N LYS A 287 6.21 16.14 -1.47
CA LYS A 287 6.08 16.63 -2.85
C LYS A 287 7.32 16.29 -3.68
N ASP A 288 7.20 16.47 -4.99
CA ASP A 288 8.26 16.21 -5.97
C ASP A 288 8.82 14.79 -5.81
N ILE A 289 7.94 13.78 -5.81
CA ILE A 289 8.35 12.38 -5.64
C ILE A 289 8.85 11.87 -6.99
N THR A 290 10.12 11.51 -7.10
CA THR A 290 10.70 10.94 -8.32
C THR A 290 11.07 9.49 -8.09
N VAL A 291 10.64 8.63 -9.01
CA VAL A 291 11.02 7.22 -9.10
C VAL A 291 11.79 7.02 -10.40
N GLU A 292 13.02 6.52 -10.30
CA GLU A 292 13.84 6.06 -11.42
C GLU A 292 14.08 4.56 -11.23
N CYS A 293 13.49 3.74 -12.09
CA CYS A 293 13.60 2.30 -12.09
C CYS A 293 14.93 1.86 -12.71
N TYR A 294 15.64 0.95 -12.04
CA TYR A 294 16.78 0.26 -12.62
C TYR A 294 16.34 -1.05 -13.27
N ASN A 295 17.23 -1.61 -14.10
CA ASN A 295 16.99 -2.90 -14.71
C ASN A 295 16.96 -4.01 -13.63
N PRO A 296 16.16 -5.07 -13.83
CA PRO A 296 16.26 -6.27 -13.00
C PRO A 296 17.69 -6.82 -12.95
N PRO A 297 18.04 -7.60 -11.90
CA PRO A 297 19.34 -8.25 -11.80
C PRO A 297 19.73 -9.03 -13.06
N GLU A 298 21.02 -9.09 -13.36
CA GLU A 298 21.51 -9.94 -14.45
C GLU A 298 21.10 -11.40 -14.24
N GLY A 299 20.64 -12.06 -15.31
CA GLY A 299 20.14 -13.43 -15.24
C GLY A 299 18.66 -13.56 -14.87
N THR A 300 17.96 -12.46 -14.57
CA THR A 300 16.51 -12.47 -14.36
C THR A 300 15.78 -13.05 -15.57
N THR A 301 14.84 -13.96 -15.33
CA THR A 301 13.98 -14.48 -16.39
C THR A 301 12.94 -13.43 -16.79
N ILE A 302 12.94 -13.03 -18.07
CA ILE A 302 11.99 -12.06 -18.62
C ILE A 302 11.03 -12.79 -19.58
N LYS A 303 9.75 -12.85 -19.22
CA LYS A 303 8.64 -13.46 -19.99
C LYS A 303 7.52 -12.46 -20.32
N GLY A 304 7.71 -11.19 -20.01
CA GLY A 304 6.80 -10.10 -20.29
C GLY A 304 7.32 -8.79 -19.71
N ASP A 305 6.44 -7.82 -19.57
CA ASP A 305 6.74 -6.44 -19.16
C ASP A 305 5.64 -5.82 -18.29
N VAL A 306 4.81 -6.66 -17.66
CA VAL A 306 3.63 -6.21 -16.89
C VAL A 306 3.86 -6.30 -15.39
N SER A 307 4.47 -7.39 -14.92
CA SER A 307 4.51 -7.68 -13.48
C SER A 307 5.73 -8.47 -13.02
N TYR A 308 6.03 -8.40 -11.73
CA TYR A 308 6.94 -9.32 -11.05
C TYR A 308 6.16 -10.47 -10.40
N VAL A 309 6.76 -11.66 -10.38
CA VAL A 309 6.16 -12.89 -9.82
C VAL A 309 7.22 -13.68 -9.07
N TYR A 310 6.94 -14.02 -7.81
CA TYR A 310 7.73 -14.96 -7.01
C TYR A 310 7.57 -16.39 -7.53
N THR A 311 8.69 -17.10 -7.67
CA THR A 311 8.71 -18.49 -8.19
C THR A 311 9.22 -19.52 -7.19
N SER A 312 9.63 -19.10 -6.00
CA SER A 312 10.02 -19.99 -4.90
C SER A 312 9.47 -19.49 -3.57
N ASP A 313 9.50 -20.37 -2.58
CA ASP A 313 9.19 -20.09 -1.18
C ASP A 313 10.38 -19.50 -0.39
N THR A 314 11.50 -19.22 -1.04
CA THR A 314 12.66 -18.59 -0.39
C THR A 314 12.58 -17.07 -0.37
N GLY A 315 11.75 -16.46 -1.21
CA GLY A 315 11.63 -15.00 -1.32
C GLY A 315 12.92 -14.28 -1.73
N LEU A 316 13.83 -14.98 -2.43
CA LEU A 316 15.12 -14.41 -2.86
C LEU A 316 15.02 -13.79 -4.26
N SER A 317 15.91 -12.83 -4.53
CA SER A 317 15.92 -12.05 -5.78
C SER A 317 16.05 -12.91 -7.03
N ASP A 318 16.83 -13.99 -6.98
CA ASP A 318 17.04 -14.91 -8.10
C ASP A 318 15.83 -15.81 -8.40
N GLN A 319 14.80 -15.73 -7.56
CA GLN A 319 13.55 -16.49 -7.65
C GLN A 319 12.34 -15.59 -7.94
N ILE A 320 12.59 -14.48 -8.63
CA ILE A 320 11.56 -13.59 -9.16
C ILE A 320 11.76 -13.46 -10.66
N LEU A 321 10.66 -13.50 -11.41
CA LEU A 321 10.67 -13.26 -12.85
C LEU A 321 9.85 -12.03 -13.22
N VAL A 322 10.17 -11.45 -14.37
CA VAL A 322 9.30 -10.46 -15.02
C VAL A 322 8.34 -11.19 -15.94
N SER A 323 7.05 -10.93 -15.80
CA SER A 323 5.95 -11.67 -16.40
C SER A 323 5.02 -10.76 -17.21
N GLY A 324 4.18 -11.37 -18.05
CA GLY A 324 3.06 -10.71 -18.72
C GLY A 324 1.73 -10.91 -17.98
N ASN A 325 1.75 -11.42 -16.75
CA ASN A 325 0.55 -11.72 -16.00
C ASN A 325 -0.16 -10.43 -15.58
N SER A 326 -1.49 -10.45 -15.68
CA SER A 326 -2.34 -9.35 -15.20
C SER A 326 -2.13 -9.14 -13.70
N THR A 327 -2.24 -7.89 -13.28
CA THR A 327 -2.25 -7.48 -11.87
C THR A 327 -3.65 -7.16 -11.38
N VAL A 328 -4.65 -7.24 -12.27
CA VAL A 328 -6.00 -6.70 -12.04
C VAL A 328 -6.98 -7.81 -11.69
N LEU A 329 -7.57 -7.71 -10.51
CA LEU A 329 -8.73 -8.50 -10.09
C LEU A 329 -10.00 -7.98 -10.76
N TYR A 330 -10.92 -8.88 -11.12
CA TYR A 330 -12.22 -8.49 -11.66
C TYR A 330 -13.13 -7.88 -10.58
N ASN A 331 -13.11 -8.42 -9.36
CA ASN A 331 -13.77 -7.83 -8.19
C ASN A 331 -13.04 -8.19 -6.86
N LEU A 332 -13.58 -7.69 -5.73
CA LEU A 332 -13.00 -7.87 -4.38
C LEU A 332 -13.29 -9.23 -3.72
N GLU A 333 -13.92 -10.17 -4.44
CA GLU A 333 -14.06 -11.57 -4.02
C GLU A 333 -13.02 -12.47 -4.71
N ASP A 334 -12.38 -11.97 -5.77
CA ASP A 334 -11.36 -12.69 -6.53
C ASP A 334 -10.00 -12.70 -5.81
N THR A 335 -9.10 -13.57 -6.27
CA THR A 335 -7.76 -13.79 -5.68
C THR A 335 -6.72 -14.00 -6.78
N GLY A 336 -5.44 -14.10 -6.45
CA GLY A 336 -4.40 -14.47 -7.42
C GLY A 336 -4.65 -15.84 -8.06
N LEU A 337 -5.26 -16.78 -7.31
CA LEU A 337 -5.61 -18.12 -7.81
C LEU A 337 -6.62 -18.07 -8.95
N ASN A 338 -7.53 -17.08 -8.92
CA ASN A 338 -8.49 -16.83 -9.97
C ASN A 338 -8.92 -15.37 -9.98
N MET A 339 -8.24 -14.57 -10.81
CA MET A 339 -8.48 -13.12 -10.91
C MET A 339 -9.79 -12.75 -11.62
N THR A 340 -10.58 -13.73 -12.09
CA THR A 340 -11.81 -13.52 -12.87
C THR A 340 -12.98 -14.39 -12.42
N ALA A 341 -12.96 -14.94 -11.20
CA ALA A 341 -13.96 -15.91 -10.74
C ALA A 341 -15.37 -15.32 -10.77
N GLY A 342 -15.52 -14.04 -10.41
CA GLY A 342 -16.82 -13.35 -10.44
C GLY A 342 -17.28 -12.89 -11.82
N LYS A 343 -16.49 -13.08 -12.88
CA LYS A 343 -16.91 -12.74 -14.24
C LYS A 343 -17.94 -13.76 -14.71
N GLN A 344 -19.22 -13.37 -14.74
CA GLN A 344 -20.22 -14.20 -15.39
C GLN A 344 -19.87 -14.34 -16.87
N GLU A 345 -19.56 -15.57 -17.30
CA GLU A 345 -19.56 -15.88 -18.72
C GLU A 345 -20.98 -15.67 -19.23
N THR A 346 -21.23 -14.59 -19.97
CA THR A 346 -22.29 -14.60 -20.96
C THR A 346 -21.96 -15.73 -21.92
N ALA A 347 -22.52 -16.91 -21.66
CA ALA A 347 -22.53 -18.02 -22.59
C ALA A 347 -23.06 -17.46 -23.91
N SER A 348 -22.15 -17.24 -24.86
CA SER A 348 -22.52 -17.00 -26.23
C SER A 348 -23.07 -18.33 -26.70
N SER A 349 -24.39 -18.49 -26.56
CA SER A 349 -25.11 -19.62 -27.13
C SER A 349 -24.89 -19.53 -28.64
N SER A 350 -23.94 -20.32 -29.13
CA SER A 350 -23.76 -20.62 -30.54
C SER A 350 -24.98 -21.41 -31.02
N SER A 351 -26.06 -20.71 -31.31
CA SER A 351 -27.20 -21.27 -32.02
C SER A 351 -26.77 -21.55 -33.46
N SER A 352 -26.40 -22.80 -33.70
CA SER A 352 -26.23 -23.38 -35.02
C SER A 352 -27.58 -23.91 -35.53
N GLY A 353 -27.91 -23.56 -36.78
CA GLY A 353 -29.07 -24.05 -37.54
C GLY A 353 -30.30 -23.13 -37.43
N SER A 354 -30.98 -22.72 -38.50
CA SER A 354 -30.91 -23.09 -39.91
C SER A 354 -31.62 -22.03 -40.76
N SER A 355 -31.15 -21.91 -42.00
CA SER A 355 -31.67 -21.15 -43.13
C SER A 355 -33.19 -21.18 -43.35
N GLU A 356 -33.77 -20.02 -43.66
CA GLU A 356 -34.78 -19.87 -44.72
C GLU A 356 -34.81 -18.43 -45.27
N SER A 357 -34.99 -18.33 -46.58
CA SER A 357 -34.82 -17.15 -47.41
C SER A 357 -36.15 -16.56 -47.90
N SER A 358 -36.30 -15.24 -47.87
CA SER A 358 -37.08 -14.36 -48.79
C SER A 358 -37.25 -13.02 -48.08
N GLY A 359 -37.13 -11.82 -48.64
CA GLY A 359 -37.14 -11.31 -50.00
C GLY A 359 -37.82 -9.94 -49.97
N SER A 360 -37.16 -8.91 -50.53
CA SER A 360 -37.69 -7.60 -50.96
C SER A 360 -37.85 -6.43 -49.97
N SER A 361 -36.93 -5.47 -50.13
CA SER A 361 -37.09 -4.01 -50.30
C SER A 361 -38.34 -3.30 -49.75
N THR A 362 -38.13 -2.26 -48.92
CA THR A 362 -38.71 -0.92 -49.17
C THR A 362 -37.85 0.15 -48.51
N SER A 363 -37.42 1.12 -49.31
CA SER A 363 -36.83 2.40 -48.90
C SER A 363 -37.93 3.37 -48.46
N THR A 364 -37.72 4.10 -47.36
CA THR A 364 -38.30 5.44 -47.19
C THR A 364 -37.50 6.23 -46.15
N SER A 365 -36.81 7.25 -46.63
CA SER A 365 -36.33 8.39 -45.86
C SER A 365 -37.51 9.22 -45.38
N PHE A 366 -37.41 9.86 -44.20
CA PHE A 366 -37.53 11.32 -44.02
C PHE A 366 -37.44 11.75 -42.54
N SER A 367 -36.54 12.71 -42.33
CA SER A 367 -36.60 13.90 -41.47
C SER A 367 -36.76 13.85 -39.94
N ALA A 368 -35.65 14.23 -39.30
CA ALA A 368 -35.46 15.44 -38.49
C ALA A 368 -36.46 15.76 -37.36
N GLY A 369 -35.94 15.74 -36.14
CA GLY A 369 -36.49 16.42 -34.97
C GLY A 369 -35.36 16.88 -34.06
N THR A 370 -35.00 18.15 -34.17
CA THR A 370 -34.08 18.89 -33.30
C THR A 370 -34.82 19.35 -32.04
N THR A 371 -34.27 19.12 -30.85
CA THR A 371 -34.43 19.97 -29.64
C THR A 371 -33.42 19.52 -28.59
N THR A 372 -32.31 20.26 -28.43
CA THR A 372 -32.01 21.21 -27.34
C THR A 372 -31.45 20.59 -26.05
N SER A 373 -30.18 20.91 -25.86
CA SER A 373 -29.37 21.00 -24.65
C SER A 373 -30.12 21.34 -23.36
N GLY A 374 -29.84 20.56 -22.31
CA GLY A 374 -30.05 20.91 -20.91
C GLY A 374 -28.92 20.32 -20.08
N ALA A 375 -27.92 21.16 -19.78
CA ALA A 375 -26.90 20.86 -18.78
C ALA A 375 -27.56 20.92 -17.39
N ALA A 376 -27.40 19.87 -16.60
CA ALA A 376 -27.77 19.85 -15.19
C ALA A 376 -26.53 19.50 -14.37
N SER A 377 -25.91 20.53 -13.81
CA SER A 377 -25.00 20.47 -12.68
C SER A 377 -25.75 19.85 -11.49
N SER A 378 -25.21 18.76 -10.91
CA SER A 378 -25.64 18.30 -9.59
C SER A 378 -24.48 18.46 -8.61
N SER A 379 -24.76 19.28 -7.61
CA SER A 379 -23.92 19.62 -6.47
C SER A 379 -23.63 18.38 -5.61
N TYR A 380 -22.35 18.12 -5.37
CA TYR A 380 -21.88 17.15 -4.38
C TYR A 380 -22.15 17.74 -2.99
N SER A 381 -23.11 17.18 -2.26
CA SER A 381 -23.31 17.48 -0.84
C SER A 381 -22.65 16.40 0.00
N ASP A 382 -21.83 16.86 0.94
CA ASP A 382 -21.13 16.09 1.96
C ASP A 382 -21.99 14.96 2.54
N ARG A 383 -21.55 13.72 2.32
CA ARG A 383 -21.91 12.58 3.18
C ARG A 383 -20.64 12.08 3.84
N VAL A 384 -20.52 12.44 5.11
CA VAL A 384 -19.68 11.75 6.09
C VAL A 384 -20.07 10.26 6.04
N MET A 385 -19.22 9.43 5.44
CA MET A 385 -19.34 7.98 5.52
C MET A 385 -18.79 7.56 6.90
N GLN A 386 -19.69 7.17 7.78
CA GLN A 386 -19.36 6.39 8.97
C GLN A 386 -18.76 5.06 8.49
N GLY A 387 -17.44 4.94 8.62
CA GLY A 387 -16.70 3.72 8.32
C GLY A 387 -17.23 2.55 9.14
N SER A 388 -17.58 1.48 8.45
CA SER A 388 -17.90 0.18 9.03
C SER A 388 -16.71 -0.39 9.80
N VAL A 389 -17.01 -1.05 10.92
CA VAL A 389 -16.12 -1.57 11.96
C VAL A 389 -15.01 -2.53 11.46
N LEU A 390 -15.02 -2.97 10.20
CA LEU A 390 -13.92 -3.74 9.60
C LEU A 390 -12.67 -2.88 9.28
N ALA A 391 -12.82 -1.57 9.04
CA ALA A 391 -11.67 -0.70 8.77
C ALA A 391 -10.73 -0.52 9.99
N ALA A 392 -11.24 -0.76 11.19
CA ALA A 392 -10.49 -0.59 12.44
C ALA A 392 -9.52 -1.75 12.74
N VAL A 393 -9.76 -2.95 12.20
CA VAL A 393 -8.89 -4.11 12.46
C VAL A 393 -7.66 -4.08 11.54
N GLY A 394 -7.81 -3.66 10.29
CA GLY A 394 -6.68 -3.50 9.37
C GLY A 394 -5.73 -2.37 9.78
N ALA A 395 -6.28 -1.23 10.21
CA ALA A 395 -5.48 -0.06 10.58
C ALA A 395 -4.63 -0.24 11.86
N ALA A 396 -5.06 -1.12 12.78
CA ALA A 396 -4.29 -1.48 13.98
C ALA A 396 -3.11 -2.43 13.66
N PHE A 397 -3.21 -3.24 12.59
CA PHE A 397 -2.14 -4.12 12.11
C PHE A 397 -1.18 -3.44 11.12
N PHE A 398 -1.53 -2.27 10.59
CA PHE A 398 -0.68 -1.48 9.69
C PHE A 398 0.56 -0.91 10.38
N PHE A 399 0.54 -0.77 11.72
CA PHE A 399 1.61 -0.14 12.50
C PHE A 399 2.23 -1.03 13.58
N SER A 400 1.68 -2.22 13.83
CA SER A 400 2.24 -3.19 14.79
C SER A 400 3.34 -4.08 14.17
N LEU A 401 3.85 -3.68 13.00
CA LEU A 401 5.09 -4.16 12.39
C LEU A 401 6.24 -3.14 12.55
N PHE A 402 6.07 -2.12 13.40
CA PHE A 402 7.12 -1.20 13.84
C PHE A 402 7.51 -1.43 15.31
#